data_AF-A0A7C1XF34-F1
#
_entry.id   AF-A0A7C1XF34-F1
#
_cell.length_a   1.000
_cell.length_b   1.000
_cell.length_c   1.000
_cell.angle_alpha   90.00
_cell.angle_beta   90.00
_cell.angle_gamma   90.00
#
_symmetry.space_group_name_H-M   'P 1'
#
loop_
_entity.id
_entity.type
_entity.pdbx_description
1 polymer ?
#
loop_
_entity_poly.entity_id
_entity_poly.type
_entity_poly.pdbx_seq_one_letter_code
_entity_poly.pdbx_strand_id
1 'polypeptide(L)'
;MAGEPSGRNKIGIRLGGRKPGTGHPFAHVTGPDRWLVHKMLAVVGNPPIAISLWDGQTVAEPENPVARVTIHDRAAMFKLIADPELHFGDLYSSGRVELEGDLVRFLEVIYRSIRGNTRMSWLRRFIVWLGHRRIANSLARARDNIYHHYDIGNAFYQLWLDKVAMQYTCAYFPDPDMSLEEAQTAKLHHICRKLQLKPGDTVVEAGCGWGGLARFMARHYGVTVRAYNISKEQIRFARQKAEEEGLADRVEYVEDDYRNITGEYDVFVSVGMLEHVGTRDYRTLGQVVKR
;
A
#
# COMPACT_ATOMS: atom_id res chain seq x y z
N MET A 1 -33.22 -11.38 -27.08
CA MET A 1 -32.34 -12.32 -26.35
C MET A 1 -31.00 -12.35 -27.07
N ALA A 2 -30.01 -11.63 -26.55
CA ALA A 2 -28.63 -11.70 -27.01
C ALA A 2 -27.77 -11.58 -25.75
N GLY A 3 -26.99 -12.63 -25.48
CA GLY A 3 -26.16 -12.75 -24.27
C GLY A 3 -24.85 -11.98 -24.39
N GLU A 4 -24.47 -11.35 -23.28
CA GLU A 4 -23.15 -10.75 -23.07
C GLU A 4 -22.09 -11.82 -22.81
N PRO A 5 -20.84 -11.66 -23.29
CA PRO A 5 -19.72 -12.46 -22.83
C PRO A 5 -19.04 -11.80 -21.63
N SER A 6 -19.09 -12.45 -20.47
CA SER A 6 -18.36 -12.04 -19.27
C SER A 6 -16.85 -12.31 -19.43
N GLY A 7 -16.06 -11.27 -19.68
CA GLY A 7 -14.60 -11.32 -19.62
C GLY A 7 -14.10 -11.08 -18.21
N ARG A 8 -13.76 -12.13 -17.44
CA ARG A 8 -13.00 -11.99 -16.20
C ARG A 8 -11.51 -11.84 -16.53
N ASN A 9 -10.97 -10.65 -16.35
CA ASN A 9 -9.53 -10.38 -16.45
C ASN A 9 -8.78 -11.10 -15.31
N LYS A 10 -8.07 -12.18 -15.66
CA LYS A 10 -7.04 -12.78 -14.80
C LYS A 10 -5.76 -11.96 -14.93
N ILE A 11 -5.42 -11.16 -13.92
CA ILE A 11 -4.06 -10.65 -13.76
C ILE A 11 -3.27 -11.74 -13.03
N GLY A 12 -2.88 -12.78 -13.78
CA GLY A 12 -1.94 -13.79 -13.32
C GLY A 12 -0.59 -13.54 -13.99
N ILE A 13 0.40 -13.12 -13.21
CA ILE A 13 1.79 -13.09 -13.67
C ILE A 13 2.21 -14.56 -13.85
N ARG A 14 2.16 -15.05 -15.09
CA ARG A 14 2.74 -16.36 -15.46
C ARG A 14 4.26 -16.22 -15.42
N LEU A 15 4.86 -16.45 -14.25
CA LEU A 15 6.26 -16.81 -14.19
C LEU A 15 6.40 -18.21 -14.81
N GLY A 16 7.37 -18.35 -15.71
CA GLY A 16 7.55 -19.50 -16.58
C GLY A 16 7.43 -20.83 -15.84
N GLY A 17 6.57 -21.71 -16.36
CA GLY A 17 6.34 -23.02 -15.80
C GLY A 17 7.62 -23.82 -15.67
N ARG A 18 8.03 -24.09 -14.43
CA ARG A 18 8.80 -25.30 -14.17
C ARG A 18 7.87 -26.47 -14.48
N LYS A 19 8.24 -27.29 -15.47
CA LYS A 19 7.71 -28.64 -15.63
C LYS A 19 7.76 -29.33 -14.25
N PRO A 20 6.74 -30.11 -13.85
CA PRO A 20 6.81 -30.89 -12.63
C PRO A 20 8.03 -31.80 -12.72
N GLY A 21 9.04 -31.48 -11.93
CA GLY A 21 10.26 -32.27 -11.83
C GLY A 21 9.88 -33.66 -11.33
N THR A 22 10.23 -34.66 -12.12
CA THR A 22 10.28 -36.06 -11.71
C THR A 22 11.08 -36.22 -10.43
N GLY A 23 10.46 -36.75 -9.37
CA GLY A 23 11.17 -37.38 -8.25
C GLY A 23 11.42 -36.54 -7.00
N HIS A 24 10.36 -36.25 -6.24
CA HIS A 24 10.42 -36.29 -4.77
C HIS A 24 9.07 -36.84 -4.27
N PRO A 25 9.02 -37.86 -3.38
CA PRO A 25 7.76 -38.28 -2.80
C PRO A 25 7.17 -37.08 -2.06
N PHE A 26 5.96 -36.65 -2.44
CA PHE A 26 5.22 -35.66 -1.67
C PHE A 26 5.24 -36.12 -0.21
N ALA A 27 5.92 -35.39 0.67
CA ALA A 27 5.96 -35.74 2.07
C ALA A 27 4.51 -35.83 2.55
N HIS A 28 4.05 -36.98 3.03
CA HIS A 28 2.67 -37.13 3.43
C HIS A 28 2.30 -36.10 4.51
N VAL A 29 1.12 -35.50 4.38
CA VAL A 29 0.53 -34.67 5.44
C VAL A 29 0.19 -35.59 6.60
N THR A 30 0.67 -35.24 7.78
CA THR A 30 0.48 -36.00 9.01
C THR A 30 -0.74 -35.48 9.80
N GLY A 31 -1.25 -36.28 10.73
CA GLY A 31 -2.28 -35.83 11.68
C GLY A 31 -1.92 -34.52 12.42
N PRO A 32 -0.67 -34.38 12.92
CA PRO A 32 -0.19 -33.12 13.49
C PRO A 32 -0.24 -31.93 12.53
N ASP A 33 0.09 -32.09 11.24
CA ASP A 33 0.01 -31.00 10.26
C ASP A 33 -1.44 -30.49 10.16
N ARG A 34 -2.42 -31.39 10.05
CA ARG A 34 -3.86 -31.03 9.99
C ARG A 34 -4.35 -30.36 11.25
N TRP A 35 -3.98 -30.92 12.40
CA TRP A 35 -4.33 -30.37 13.70
C TRP A 35 -3.80 -28.93 13.84
N LEU A 36 -2.57 -28.69 13.39
CA LEU A 36 -1.94 -27.38 13.48
C LEU A 36 -2.64 -26.34 12.59
N VAL A 37 -3.05 -26.73 11.38
CA VAL A 37 -3.88 -25.88 10.50
C VAL A 37 -5.23 -25.55 11.14
N HIS A 38 -5.92 -26.52 11.75
CA HIS A 38 -7.17 -26.25 12.47
C HIS A 38 -6.96 -25.32 13.67
N LYS A 39 -5.84 -25.45 14.39
CA LYS A 39 -5.49 -24.52 15.48
C LYS A 39 -5.21 -23.12 14.96
N MET A 40 -4.49 -22.98 13.85
CA MET A 40 -4.26 -21.71 13.18
C MET A 40 -5.59 -21.05 12.79
N LEU A 41 -6.49 -21.79 12.13
CA LEU A 41 -7.84 -21.31 11.78
C LEU A 41 -8.63 -20.86 13.02
N ALA A 42 -8.59 -21.63 14.10
CA ALA A 42 -9.27 -21.27 15.35
C ALA A 42 -8.69 -19.98 15.98
N VAL A 43 -7.38 -19.75 15.88
CA VAL A 43 -6.74 -18.51 16.35
C VAL A 43 -7.19 -17.31 15.55
N VAL A 44 -7.35 -17.45 14.23
CA VAL A 44 -7.85 -16.36 13.37
C VAL A 44 -9.36 -16.21 13.36
N GLY A 45 -10.11 -17.02 14.12
CA GLY A 45 -11.57 -16.89 14.29
C GLY A 45 -12.41 -17.77 13.35
N ASN A 46 -11.82 -18.83 12.79
CA ASN A 46 -12.43 -19.74 11.80
C ASN A 46 -13.11 -18.99 10.64
N PRO A 47 -12.35 -18.16 9.89
CA PRO A 47 -12.89 -17.49 8.71
C PRO A 47 -13.38 -18.54 7.70
N PRO A 48 -14.41 -18.21 6.88
CA PRO A 48 -14.96 -19.11 5.87
C PRO A 48 -14.00 -19.24 4.67
N ILE A 49 -12.84 -19.85 4.89
CA ILE A 49 -11.82 -20.12 3.87
C ILE A 49 -11.59 -21.63 3.77
N ALA A 50 -11.36 -22.11 2.55
CA ALA A 50 -10.92 -23.47 2.34
C ALA A 50 -9.38 -23.54 2.41
N ILE A 51 -8.83 -24.59 3.01
CA ILE A 51 -7.37 -24.82 3.06
C ILE A 51 -7.05 -26.21 2.53
N SER A 52 -6.21 -26.26 1.50
CA SER A 52 -5.63 -27.49 0.95
C SER A 52 -4.11 -27.50 1.20
N LEU A 53 -3.56 -28.68 1.46
CA LEU A 53 -2.13 -28.88 1.71
C LEU A 53 -1.44 -29.53 0.51
N TRP A 54 -0.12 -29.67 0.60
CA TRP A 54 0.77 -30.13 -0.48
C TRP A 54 0.57 -31.59 -0.92
N ASP A 55 -0.23 -32.37 -0.21
CA ASP A 55 -0.68 -33.71 -0.62
C ASP A 55 -2.00 -33.68 -1.40
N GLY A 56 -2.54 -32.48 -1.69
CA GLY A 56 -3.81 -32.26 -2.36
C GLY A 56 -5.04 -32.43 -1.46
N GLN A 57 -4.87 -32.78 -0.18
CA GLN A 57 -6.00 -32.95 0.72
C GLN A 57 -6.44 -31.61 1.30
N THR A 58 -7.77 -31.44 1.35
CA THR A 58 -8.41 -30.32 2.02
C THR A 58 -8.56 -30.61 3.51
N VAL A 59 -8.12 -29.66 4.34
CA VAL A 59 -8.18 -29.74 5.81
C VAL A 59 -9.35 -28.93 6.36
N ALA A 60 -9.76 -27.87 5.67
CA ALA A 60 -10.95 -27.10 6.02
C ALA A 60 -11.72 -26.76 4.74
N GLU A 61 -13.03 -27.03 4.74
CA GLU A 61 -13.94 -26.75 3.61
C GLU A 61 -15.27 -26.25 4.19
N PRO A 62 -15.43 -24.94 4.40
CA PRO A 62 -16.74 -24.38 4.75
C PRO A 62 -17.68 -24.49 3.54
N GLU A 63 -19.00 -24.48 3.77
CA GLU A 63 -20.00 -24.62 2.68
C GLU A 63 -19.86 -23.56 1.59
N ASN A 64 -19.50 -22.32 1.97
CA ASN A 64 -19.35 -21.19 1.06
C ASN A 64 -18.00 -20.48 1.31
N PRO A 65 -16.88 -21.03 0.80
CA PRO A 65 -15.57 -20.44 1.03
C PRO A 65 -15.42 -19.12 0.26
N VAL A 66 -14.92 -18.07 0.91
CA VAL A 66 -14.61 -16.79 0.25
C VAL A 66 -13.35 -16.89 -0.62
N ALA A 67 -12.47 -17.84 -0.31
CA ALA A 67 -11.30 -18.20 -1.09
C ALA A 67 -10.83 -19.62 -0.68
N ARG A 68 -10.08 -20.26 -1.58
CA ARG A 68 -9.33 -21.49 -1.32
C ARG A 68 -7.84 -21.16 -1.28
N VAL A 69 -7.19 -21.56 -0.20
CA VAL A 69 -5.75 -21.37 0.00
C VAL A 69 -5.05 -22.73 -0.12
N THR A 70 -4.07 -22.82 -1.00
CA THR A 70 -3.23 -24.02 -1.16
C THR A 70 -1.85 -23.74 -0.61
N ILE A 71 -1.39 -24.57 0.35
CA ILE A 71 -0.04 -24.47 0.93
C ILE A 71 0.82 -25.58 0.34
N HIS A 72 1.83 -25.21 -0.45
CA HIS A 72 2.60 -26.15 -1.29
C HIS A 72 3.70 -26.90 -0.57
N ASP A 73 4.03 -26.56 0.68
CA ASP A 73 4.96 -27.34 1.49
C ASP A 73 4.87 -27.05 3.00
N ARG A 74 5.41 -27.98 3.79
CA ARG A 74 5.39 -27.92 5.26
C ARG A 74 6.13 -26.70 5.83
N ALA A 75 7.21 -26.24 5.19
CA ALA A 75 7.95 -25.08 5.67
C ALA A 75 7.17 -23.77 5.45
N ALA A 76 6.41 -23.65 4.36
CA ALA A 76 5.48 -22.55 4.13
C ALA A 76 4.38 -22.52 5.21
N MET A 77 3.81 -23.69 5.55
CA MET A 77 2.83 -23.81 6.64
C MET A 77 3.40 -23.29 7.97
N PHE A 78 4.59 -23.75 8.37
CA PHE A 78 5.21 -23.31 9.63
C PHE A 78 5.52 -21.81 9.65
N LYS A 79 5.96 -21.23 8.52
CA LYS A 79 6.15 -19.77 8.39
C LYS A 79 4.84 -19.02 8.59
N LEU A 80 3.75 -19.44 7.95
CA LEU A 80 2.43 -18.82 8.12
C LEU A 80 1.92 -18.91 9.57
N ILE A 81 2.20 -20.00 10.28
CA ILE A 81 1.80 -20.14 11.68
C ILE A 81 2.64 -19.24 12.59
N ALA A 82 3.93 -19.08 12.28
CA ALA A 82 4.85 -18.27 13.07
C ALA A 82 4.57 -16.77 12.94
N ASP A 83 4.41 -16.27 11.71
CA ASP A 83 4.10 -14.87 11.44
C ASP A 83 3.38 -14.75 10.08
N PRO A 84 2.03 -14.83 10.06
CA PRO A 84 1.27 -14.75 8.81
C PRO A 84 1.32 -13.35 8.19
N GLU A 85 1.43 -12.29 9.01
CA GLU A 85 1.46 -10.90 8.53
C GLU A 85 2.75 -10.63 7.75
N LEU A 86 3.88 -11.19 8.22
CA LEU A 86 5.15 -11.09 7.53
C LEU A 86 5.26 -12.04 6.33
N HIS A 87 4.89 -13.31 6.49
CA HIS A 87 5.26 -14.35 5.53
C HIS A 87 4.23 -14.60 4.42
N PHE A 88 2.97 -14.22 4.58
CA PHE A 88 1.95 -14.50 3.57
C PHE A 88 2.31 -13.87 2.21
N GLY A 89 2.74 -12.60 2.19
CA GLY A 89 3.09 -11.90 0.95
C GLY A 89 4.26 -12.55 0.20
N ASP A 90 5.32 -12.93 0.92
CA ASP A 90 6.48 -13.63 0.34
C ASP A 90 6.12 -15.01 -0.21
N LEU A 91 5.31 -15.76 0.52
CA LEU A 91 4.90 -17.10 0.12
C LEU A 91 3.91 -17.06 -1.05
N TYR A 92 3.02 -16.07 -1.08
CA TYR A 92 2.11 -15.82 -2.19
C TYR A 92 2.85 -15.41 -3.47
N SER A 93 3.74 -14.43 -3.37
CA SER A 93 4.52 -13.96 -4.52
C SER A 93 5.49 -15.01 -5.08
N SER A 94 6.00 -15.92 -4.24
CA SER A 94 6.85 -17.04 -4.65
C SER A 94 6.08 -18.29 -5.11
N GLY A 95 4.74 -18.27 -5.07
CA GLY A 95 3.89 -19.41 -5.47
C GLY A 95 3.91 -20.59 -4.51
N ARG A 96 4.43 -20.42 -3.28
CA ARG A 96 4.40 -21.45 -2.22
C ARG A 96 3.10 -21.46 -1.43
N VAL A 97 2.36 -20.37 -1.51
CA VAL A 97 0.96 -20.25 -1.11
C VAL A 97 0.21 -19.76 -2.32
N GLU A 98 -0.82 -20.49 -2.74
CA GLU A 98 -1.70 -20.06 -3.81
C GLU A 98 -3.08 -19.73 -3.25
N LEU A 99 -3.73 -18.75 -3.86
CA LEU A 99 -5.08 -18.33 -3.50
C LEU A 99 -5.97 -18.37 -4.74
N GLU A 100 -7.04 -19.15 -4.66
CA GLU A 100 -8.13 -19.15 -5.63
C GLU A 100 -9.32 -18.38 -5.04
N GLY A 101 -9.65 -17.25 -5.66
CA GLY A 101 -10.72 -16.36 -5.19
C GLY A 101 -10.31 -14.89 -5.31
N ASP A 102 -11.07 -14.04 -4.62
CA ASP A 102 -10.78 -12.61 -4.52
C ASP A 102 -9.81 -12.38 -3.36
N LEU A 103 -8.57 -11.98 -3.67
CA LEU A 103 -7.51 -11.72 -2.69
C LEU A 103 -7.90 -10.61 -1.71
N VAL A 104 -8.53 -9.53 -2.19
CA VAL A 104 -8.91 -8.40 -1.34
C VAL A 104 -9.98 -8.84 -0.35
N ARG A 105 -11.04 -9.50 -0.84
CA ARG A 105 -12.11 -10.05 0.00
C ARG A 105 -11.57 -11.08 0.99
N PHE A 106 -10.63 -11.93 0.58
CA PHE A 106 -9.96 -12.85 1.48
C PHE A 106 -9.27 -12.10 2.63
N LEU A 107 -8.41 -11.12 2.31
CA LEU A 107 -7.69 -10.34 3.32
C LEU A 107 -8.65 -9.61 4.26
N GLU A 108 -9.72 -8.99 3.74
CA GLU A 108 -10.75 -8.33 4.55
C GLU A 108 -11.39 -9.29 5.56
N VAL A 109 -11.77 -10.49 5.11
CA VAL A 109 -12.38 -11.52 5.96
C VAL A 109 -11.40 -11.98 7.03
N ILE A 110 -10.13 -12.21 6.68
CA ILE A 110 -9.07 -12.57 7.65
C ILE A 110 -8.93 -11.46 8.71
N TYR A 111 -8.76 -10.20 8.31
CA TYR A 111 -8.58 -9.09 9.26
C TYR A 111 -9.80 -8.86 10.16
N ARG A 112 -11.02 -9.01 9.63
CA ARG A 112 -12.26 -8.91 10.43
C ARG A 112 -12.38 -10.07 11.43
N SER A 113 -12.04 -11.29 11.02
CA SER A 113 -12.09 -12.48 11.89
C SER A 113 -11.07 -12.40 13.03
N ILE A 114 -9.85 -11.92 12.74
CA ILE A 114 -8.82 -11.65 13.76
C ILE A 114 -9.27 -10.59 14.77
N ARG A 115 -9.93 -9.51 14.34
CA ARG A 115 -10.44 -8.45 15.23
C ARG A 115 -11.63 -8.90 16.07
N GLY A 116 -12.51 -9.74 15.52
CA GLY A 116 -13.70 -10.26 16.21
C GLY A 116 -13.39 -11.34 17.24
N ASN A 117 -12.23 -12.00 17.15
CA ASN A 117 -11.83 -13.04 18.08
C ASN A 117 -11.26 -12.46 19.39
N THR A 118 -12.15 -12.21 20.36
CA THR A 118 -11.82 -11.70 21.72
C THR A 118 -11.15 -12.74 22.63
N ARG A 119 -11.02 -14.01 22.19
CA ARG A 119 -10.22 -15.02 22.90
C ARG A 119 -8.73 -14.74 22.68
N MET A 120 -8.19 -13.79 23.44
CA MET A 120 -6.76 -13.50 23.53
C MET A 120 -6.01 -14.69 24.16
N SER A 121 -5.72 -15.71 23.36
CA SER A 121 -4.81 -16.78 23.74
C SER A 121 -3.42 -16.21 24.01
N TRP A 122 -2.76 -16.69 25.07
CA TRP A 122 -1.35 -16.38 25.40
C TRP A 122 -0.41 -16.63 24.21
N LEU A 123 -0.75 -17.58 23.34
CA LEU A 123 -0.07 -17.86 22.06
C LEU A 123 -0.05 -16.66 21.12
N ARG A 124 -1.17 -15.92 20.99
CA ARG A 124 -1.23 -14.70 20.16
C ARG A 124 -0.35 -13.59 20.73
N ARG A 125 -0.28 -13.44 22.05
CA ARG A 125 0.62 -12.46 22.70
C ARG A 125 2.09 -12.80 22.47
N PHE A 126 2.44 -14.09 22.52
CA PHE A 126 3.79 -14.57 22.28
C PHE A 126 4.23 -14.37 20.82
N ILE A 127 3.37 -14.68 19.85
CA ILE A 127 3.63 -14.46 18.41
C ILE A 127 3.79 -12.97 18.09
N VAL A 128 2.87 -12.13 18.57
CA VAL A 128 2.94 -10.66 18.37
C VAL A 128 4.18 -10.06 19.05
N TRP A 129 4.59 -10.58 20.21
CA TRP A 129 5.81 -10.15 20.90
C TRP A 129 7.08 -10.49 20.11
N LEU A 130 7.13 -11.65 19.45
CA LEU A 130 8.25 -12.03 18.58
C LEU A 130 8.34 -11.18 17.30
N GLY A 131 7.20 -10.80 16.71
CA GLY A 131 7.13 -9.98 15.49
C GLY A 131 7.42 -8.48 15.68
N HIS A 132 7.35 -7.96 16.91
CA HIS A 132 7.50 -6.53 17.20
C HIS A 132 8.94 -6.05 17.47
N ARG A 133 9.93 -6.51 16.70
CA ARG A 133 11.19 -5.74 16.60
C ARG A 133 10.97 -4.56 15.65
N ARG A 134 10.33 -3.49 16.15
CA ARG A 134 10.18 -2.22 15.43
C ARG A 134 11.57 -1.66 15.14
N ILE A 135 11.95 -1.68 13.87
CA ILE A 135 13.22 -1.13 13.42
C ILE A 135 13.06 0.39 13.24
N ALA A 136 13.92 1.18 13.87
CA ALA A 136 13.83 2.63 13.85
C ALA A 136 14.10 3.22 12.44
N ASN A 137 13.28 4.20 12.03
CA ASN A 137 13.50 5.01 10.83
C ASN A 137 14.60 6.04 11.13
N SER A 138 15.82 5.81 10.63
CA SER A 138 16.87 6.83 10.58
C SER A 138 16.77 7.62 9.27
N LEU A 139 17.34 8.84 9.22
CA LEU A 139 17.43 9.67 8.01
C LEU A 139 17.98 8.92 6.79
N ALA A 140 19.06 8.17 6.98
CA ALA A 140 19.67 7.35 5.94
C ALA A 140 18.73 6.24 5.45
N ARG A 141 17.93 5.66 6.36
CA ARG A 141 16.98 4.59 6.04
C ARG A 141 15.66 5.09 5.45
N ALA A 142 15.21 6.28 5.82
CA ALA A 142 14.09 6.95 5.16
C ALA A 142 14.42 7.22 3.69
N ARG A 143 15.66 7.69 3.42
CA ARG A 143 16.21 7.77 2.07
C ARG A 143 16.22 6.40 1.39
N ASP A 144 16.83 5.38 2.00
CA ASP A 144 16.96 4.02 1.43
C ASP A 144 15.60 3.36 1.11
N ASN A 145 14.63 3.45 2.02
CA ASN A 145 13.27 2.94 1.81
C ASN A 145 12.54 3.67 0.67
N ILE A 146 12.73 4.98 0.54
CA ILE A 146 12.12 5.78 -0.55
C ILE A 146 12.82 5.48 -1.88
N TYR A 147 14.14 5.33 -1.90
CA TYR A 147 14.89 4.91 -3.08
C TYR A 147 14.38 3.54 -3.57
N HIS A 148 14.24 2.54 -2.70
CA HIS A 148 13.76 1.23 -3.12
C HIS A 148 12.29 1.18 -3.57
N HIS A 149 11.42 2.06 -3.04
CA HIS A 149 9.99 2.01 -3.34
C HIS A 149 9.61 2.75 -4.63
N TYR A 150 10.37 3.75 -5.08
CA TYR A 150 10.01 4.60 -6.25
C TYR A 150 10.92 4.46 -7.48
N ASP A 151 12.03 3.73 -7.40
CA ASP A 151 13.01 3.58 -8.50
C ASP A 151 12.59 2.53 -9.57
N ILE A 152 11.35 2.03 -9.50
CA ILE A 152 10.73 1.24 -10.59
C ILE A 152 10.42 2.16 -11.80
N GLY A 153 10.50 3.48 -11.60
CA GLY A 153 10.46 4.50 -12.65
C GLY A 153 9.06 5.02 -12.96
N ASN A 154 8.98 6.25 -13.45
CA ASN A 154 7.72 6.95 -13.73
C ASN A 154 6.82 6.18 -14.71
N ALA A 155 7.41 5.47 -15.68
CA ALA A 155 6.68 4.67 -16.65
C ALA A 155 5.82 3.57 -16.00
N PHE A 156 6.31 2.94 -14.91
CA PHE A 156 5.54 1.93 -14.19
C PHE A 156 4.29 2.53 -13.53
N TYR A 157 4.44 3.67 -12.85
CA TYR A 157 3.34 4.35 -12.17
C TYR A 157 2.30 4.92 -13.14
N GLN A 158 2.74 5.41 -14.29
CA GLN A 158 1.85 5.93 -15.34
C GLN A 158 0.90 4.87 -15.92
N LEU A 159 1.17 3.58 -15.73
CA LEU A 159 0.29 2.51 -16.19
C LEU A 159 -1.02 2.43 -15.40
N TRP A 160 -1.05 2.91 -14.15
CA TRP A 160 -2.19 2.66 -13.25
C TRP A 160 -2.55 3.84 -12.33
N LEU A 161 -1.71 4.87 -12.19
CA LEU A 161 -2.10 6.12 -11.55
C LEU A 161 -2.99 6.97 -12.46
N ASP A 162 -3.68 7.94 -11.85
CA ASP A 162 -4.44 8.92 -12.60
C ASP A 162 -3.54 9.76 -13.51
N LYS A 163 -4.12 10.21 -14.63
CA LYS A 163 -3.41 11.02 -15.62
C LYS A 163 -3.43 12.52 -15.32
N VAL A 164 -4.24 12.96 -14.35
CA VAL A 164 -4.43 14.39 -14.02
C VAL A 164 -3.20 14.91 -13.30
N ALA A 165 -2.73 14.18 -12.29
CA ALA A 165 -1.77 14.68 -11.33
C ALA A 165 -0.81 13.61 -10.78
N MET A 166 -0.84 12.37 -11.32
CA MET A 166 0.02 11.25 -10.86
C MET A 166 -0.06 11.07 -9.34
N GLN A 167 -1.27 11.05 -8.79
CA GLN A 167 -1.52 11.03 -7.36
C GLN A 167 -1.44 9.60 -6.81
N TYR A 168 -0.33 9.28 -6.15
CA TYR A 168 -0.23 8.05 -5.37
C TYR A 168 -0.65 8.26 -3.92
N THR A 169 -1.87 8.79 -3.74
CA THR A 169 -2.52 9.05 -2.45
C THR A 169 -4.00 8.76 -2.58
N CYS A 170 -4.70 8.60 -1.46
CA CYS A 170 -6.14 8.33 -1.46
C CYS A 170 -6.93 9.41 -2.25
N ALA A 171 -7.78 8.96 -3.16
CA ALA A 171 -8.74 9.82 -3.85
C ALA A 171 -9.97 10.10 -2.97
N TYR A 172 -10.84 11.01 -3.42
CA TYR A 172 -12.08 11.36 -2.71
C TYR A 172 -13.26 11.16 -3.66
N PHE A 173 -14.16 10.23 -3.31
CA PHE A 173 -15.35 9.87 -4.09
C PHE A 173 -16.62 10.42 -3.42
N PRO A 174 -17.00 11.70 -3.67
CA PRO A 174 -18.31 12.21 -3.27
C PRO A 174 -19.47 11.39 -3.86
N ASP A 175 -19.24 10.83 -5.04
CA ASP A 175 -20.15 9.94 -5.76
C ASP A 175 -19.39 8.63 -6.05
N PRO A 176 -19.96 7.46 -5.72
CA PRO A 176 -19.32 6.16 -5.95
C PRO A 176 -19.07 5.82 -7.43
N ASP A 177 -19.79 6.46 -8.36
CA ASP A 177 -19.69 6.18 -9.79
C ASP A 177 -18.60 7.02 -10.50
N MET A 178 -17.88 7.88 -9.75
CA MET A 178 -16.77 8.67 -10.30
C MET A 178 -15.61 7.80 -10.78
N SER A 179 -15.01 8.22 -11.89
CA SER A 179 -13.70 7.72 -12.30
C SER A 179 -12.60 8.08 -11.29
N LEU A 180 -11.47 7.37 -11.36
CA LEU A 180 -10.30 7.67 -10.51
C LEU A 180 -9.80 9.10 -10.75
N GLU A 181 -9.79 9.55 -12.00
CA GLU A 181 -9.37 10.90 -12.39
C GLU A 181 -10.27 11.98 -11.78
N GLU A 182 -11.59 11.78 -11.83
CA GLU A 182 -12.57 12.68 -11.22
C GLU A 182 -12.42 12.70 -9.69
N ALA A 183 -12.24 11.53 -9.08
CA ALA A 183 -12.09 11.41 -7.63
C ALA A 183 -10.77 12.01 -7.12
N GLN A 184 -9.67 11.90 -7.87
CA GLN A 184 -8.41 12.57 -7.54
C GLN A 184 -8.56 14.09 -7.68
N THR A 185 -9.20 14.57 -8.74
CA THR A 185 -9.50 16.00 -8.93
C THR A 185 -10.39 16.54 -7.80
N ALA A 186 -11.41 15.77 -7.41
CA ALA A 186 -12.29 16.10 -6.28
C ALA A 186 -11.51 16.18 -4.96
N LYS A 187 -10.57 15.26 -4.73
CA LYS A 187 -9.64 15.29 -3.58
C LYS A 187 -8.78 16.56 -3.59
N LEU A 188 -8.17 16.91 -4.72
CA LEU A 188 -7.33 18.11 -4.82
C LEU A 188 -8.12 19.37 -4.48
N HIS A 189 -9.32 19.54 -5.06
CA HIS A 189 -10.21 20.64 -4.69
C HIS A 189 -10.64 20.59 -3.22
N HIS A 190 -10.90 19.41 -2.66
CA HIS A 190 -11.29 19.24 -1.26
C HIS A 190 -10.19 19.74 -0.31
N ILE A 191 -8.93 19.44 -0.61
CA ILE A 191 -7.77 19.94 0.14
C ILE A 191 -7.71 21.47 0.04
N CYS A 192 -7.69 22.03 -1.17
CA CYS A 192 -7.56 23.48 -1.37
C CYS A 192 -8.67 24.28 -0.67
N ARG A 193 -9.91 23.79 -0.70
CA ARG A 193 -11.04 24.42 0.02
C ARG A 193 -10.86 24.38 1.54
N LYS A 194 -10.35 23.28 2.09
CA LYS A 194 -10.08 23.17 3.54
C LYS A 194 -8.94 24.06 4.00
N LEU A 195 -7.95 24.28 3.14
CA LEU A 195 -6.88 25.24 3.36
C LEU A 195 -7.35 26.70 3.20
N GLN A 196 -8.55 26.93 2.65
CA GLN A 196 -9.11 28.25 2.38
C GLN A 196 -8.20 29.13 1.52
N LEU A 197 -7.54 28.53 0.53
CA LEU A 197 -6.58 29.23 -0.34
C LEU A 197 -7.20 30.45 -1.02
N LYS A 198 -6.47 31.56 -1.01
CA LYS A 198 -6.78 32.80 -1.70
C LYS A 198 -5.73 33.07 -2.78
N PRO A 199 -6.12 33.70 -3.90
CA PRO A 199 -5.15 34.15 -4.89
C PRO A 199 -4.08 35.04 -4.24
N GLY A 200 -2.82 34.76 -4.52
CA GLY A 200 -1.66 35.45 -3.93
C GLY A 200 -1.06 34.80 -2.68
N ASP A 201 -1.72 33.82 -2.06
CA ASP A 201 -1.14 33.11 -0.92
C ASP A 201 0.17 32.40 -1.31
N THR A 202 1.08 32.33 -0.35
CA THR A 202 2.30 31.52 -0.40
C THR A 202 2.06 30.20 0.34
N VAL A 203 2.34 29.09 -0.33
CA VAL A 203 2.08 27.74 0.20
C VAL A 203 3.39 26.97 0.28
N VAL A 204 3.62 26.30 1.41
CA VAL A 204 4.67 25.29 1.52
C VAL A 204 4.06 23.89 1.58
N GLU A 205 4.53 23.01 0.69
CA GLU A 205 4.13 21.61 0.64
C GLU A 205 5.28 20.71 1.09
N ALA A 206 5.02 19.86 2.09
CA ALA A 206 5.98 18.88 2.58
C ALA A 206 5.63 17.47 2.06
N GLY A 207 6.45 16.94 1.16
CA GLY A 207 6.26 15.63 0.52
C GLY A 207 5.41 15.72 -0.75
N CYS A 208 5.89 16.42 -1.78
CA CYS A 208 5.07 16.76 -2.94
C CYS A 208 4.85 15.65 -3.99
N GLY A 209 5.47 14.48 -3.83
CA GLY A 209 5.43 13.40 -4.82
C GLY A 209 5.85 13.91 -6.21
N TRP A 210 5.06 13.57 -7.23
CA TRP A 210 5.23 14.04 -8.63
C TRP A 210 4.74 15.49 -8.89
N GLY A 211 4.45 16.25 -7.83
CA GLY A 211 4.11 17.68 -7.89
C GLY A 211 2.68 18.00 -8.30
N GLY A 212 1.80 17.00 -8.39
CA GLY A 212 0.44 17.19 -8.87
C GLY A 212 -0.39 18.18 -8.03
N LEU A 213 -0.26 18.15 -6.71
CA LEU A 213 -0.98 19.10 -5.83
C LEU A 213 -0.46 20.54 -5.99
N ALA A 214 0.86 20.73 -6.01
CA ALA A 214 1.48 22.04 -6.24
C ALA A 214 1.02 22.69 -7.55
N ARG A 215 1.08 21.97 -8.69
CA ARG A 215 0.58 22.47 -9.98
C ARG A 215 -0.91 22.79 -9.93
N PHE A 216 -1.69 21.93 -9.28
CA PHE A 216 -3.14 22.12 -9.15
C PHE A 216 -3.49 23.38 -8.35
N MET A 217 -2.85 23.60 -7.20
CA MET A 217 -3.03 24.80 -6.39
C MET A 217 -2.67 26.06 -7.17
N ALA A 218 -1.49 26.09 -7.80
CA ALA A 218 -1.03 27.25 -8.56
C ALA A 218 -1.97 27.61 -9.73
N ARG A 219 -2.45 26.60 -10.47
CA ARG A 219 -3.36 26.78 -11.60
C ARG A 219 -4.75 27.25 -11.18
N HIS A 220 -5.36 26.57 -10.22
CA HIS A 220 -6.79 26.75 -9.93
C HIS A 220 -7.08 27.75 -8.82
N TYR A 221 -6.10 28.03 -7.94
CA TYR A 221 -6.28 28.91 -6.79
C TYR A 221 -5.36 30.14 -6.84
N GLY A 222 -4.47 30.24 -7.83
CA GLY A 222 -3.64 31.43 -8.04
C GLY A 222 -2.61 31.67 -6.94
N VAL A 223 -2.16 30.62 -6.27
CA VAL A 223 -1.16 30.67 -5.21
C VAL A 223 0.25 30.40 -5.76
N THR A 224 1.27 30.75 -4.98
CA THR A 224 2.66 30.37 -5.24
C THR A 224 3.04 29.22 -4.30
N VAL A 225 3.64 28.15 -4.82
CA VAL A 225 3.91 26.95 -4.04
C VAL A 225 5.41 26.64 -4.00
N ARG A 226 5.93 26.39 -2.80
CA ARG A 226 7.25 25.80 -2.60
C ARG A 226 7.11 24.38 -2.07
N ALA A 227 7.49 23.40 -2.88
CA ALA A 227 7.14 22.01 -2.70
C ALA A 227 8.39 21.14 -2.50
N TYR A 228 8.50 20.50 -1.33
CA TYR A 228 9.67 19.73 -0.91
C TYR A 228 9.45 18.23 -1.13
N ASN A 229 10.48 17.55 -1.64
CA ASN A 229 10.54 16.10 -1.69
C ASN A 229 12.00 15.63 -1.78
N ILE A 230 12.30 14.46 -1.20
CA ILE A 230 13.66 13.89 -1.24
C ILE A 230 13.91 13.01 -2.46
N SER A 231 12.86 12.67 -3.22
CA SER A 231 12.97 11.83 -4.41
C SER A 231 13.38 12.64 -5.64
N LYS A 232 14.62 12.45 -6.08
CA LYS A 232 15.19 13.11 -7.26
C LYS A 232 14.37 12.87 -8.54
N GLU A 233 13.91 11.64 -8.78
CA GLU A 233 13.12 11.32 -9.98
C GLU A 233 11.75 11.99 -9.97
N GLN A 234 11.10 12.05 -8.81
CA GLN A 234 9.82 12.74 -8.68
C GLN A 234 9.98 14.26 -8.84
N ILE A 235 11.02 14.86 -8.25
CA ILE A 235 11.33 16.30 -8.42
C ILE A 235 11.64 16.62 -9.88
N ARG A 236 12.45 15.81 -10.56
CA ARG A 236 12.77 15.97 -11.99
C ARG A 236 11.49 15.97 -12.84
N PHE A 237 10.62 14.98 -12.61
CA PHE A 237 9.32 14.89 -13.30
C PHE A 237 8.43 16.10 -12.99
N ALA A 238 8.36 16.50 -11.72
CA ALA A 238 7.51 17.60 -11.27
C ALA A 238 7.91 18.94 -11.91
N ARG A 239 9.22 19.22 -11.99
CA ARG A 239 9.79 20.40 -12.66
C ARG A 239 9.47 20.39 -14.15
N GLN A 240 9.76 19.30 -14.85
CA GLN A 240 9.46 19.16 -16.28
C GLN A 240 7.96 19.42 -16.56
N LYS A 241 7.08 18.82 -15.76
CA LYS A 241 5.64 19.03 -15.93
C LYS A 241 5.20 20.46 -15.63
N ALA A 242 5.78 21.14 -14.64
CA ALA A 242 5.47 22.53 -14.38
C ALA A 242 5.94 23.45 -15.53
N GLU A 243 7.08 23.16 -16.15
CA GLU A 243 7.54 23.87 -17.35
C GLU A 243 6.60 23.66 -18.53
N GLU A 244 6.25 22.40 -18.84
CA GLU A 244 5.29 22.04 -19.91
C GLU A 244 3.93 22.71 -19.72
N GLU A 245 3.52 22.88 -18.46
CA GLU A 245 2.25 23.47 -18.05
C GLU A 245 2.28 25.00 -17.88
N GLY A 246 3.44 25.65 -18.06
CA GLY A 246 3.61 27.10 -17.91
C GLY A 246 3.46 27.61 -16.48
N LEU A 247 3.83 26.80 -15.48
CA LEU A 247 3.71 27.09 -14.05
C LEU A 247 5.06 27.22 -13.33
N ALA A 248 6.16 27.22 -14.06
CA ALA A 248 7.52 27.26 -13.49
C ALA A 248 7.82 28.56 -12.71
N ASP A 249 7.08 29.65 -12.97
CA ASP A 249 7.13 30.91 -12.24
C ASP A 249 6.31 30.90 -10.94
N ARG A 250 5.44 29.90 -10.75
CA ARG A 250 4.52 29.80 -9.60
C ARG A 250 4.80 28.60 -8.70
N VAL A 251 5.56 27.62 -9.15
CA VAL A 251 5.86 26.41 -8.39
C VAL A 251 7.36 26.15 -8.36
N GLU A 252 7.95 26.24 -7.18
CA GLU A 252 9.34 25.84 -6.92
C GLU A 252 9.35 24.43 -6.31
N TYR A 253 10.01 23.48 -6.99
CA TYR A 253 10.25 22.15 -6.43
C TYR A 253 11.65 22.07 -5.84
N VAL A 254 11.74 21.74 -4.54
CA VAL A 254 12.98 21.66 -3.77
C VAL A 254 13.31 20.19 -3.50
N GLU A 255 14.48 19.75 -3.98
CA GLU A 255 15.03 18.43 -3.66
C GLU A 255 15.71 18.47 -2.29
N ASP A 256 14.91 18.49 -1.23
CA ASP A 256 15.40 18.52 0.14
C ASP A 256 14.38 17.91 1.11
N ASP A 257 14.84 17.63 2.33
CA ASP A 257 14.02 17.12 3.41
C ASP A 257 13.09 18.19 3.97
N TYR A 258 11.85 17.82 4.32
CA TYR A 258 10.88 18.76 4.89
C TYR A 258 11.37 19.41 6.19
N ARG A 259 12.28 18.79 6.93
CA ARG A 259 12.87 19.36 8.16
C ARG A 259 13.71 20.61 7.89
N ASN A 260 14.13 20.81 6.64
CA ASN A 260 14.88 21.97 6.21
C ASN A 260 13.98 23.08 5.67
N ILE A 261 12.65 22.92 5.71
CA ILE A 261 11.72 24.00 5.38
C ILE A 261 11.99 25.20 6.31
N THR A 262 12.22 26.35 5.69
CA THR A 262 12.40 27.64 6.37
C THR A 262 11.63 28.73 5.65
N GLY A 263 11.29 29.80 6.37
CA GLY A 263 10.56 30.95 5.86
C GLY A 263 9.13 31.00 6.38
N GLU A 264 8.45 32.11 6.11
CA GLU A 264 7.05 32.31 6.46
C GLU A 264 6.18 32.04 5.23
N TYR A 265 5.08 31.33 5.42
CA TYR A 265 4.11 30.99 4.38
C TYR A 265 2.70 31.20 4.95
N ASP A 266 1.76 31.57 4.10
CA ASP A 266 0.36 31.70 4.50
C ASP A 266 -0.25 30.33 4.82
N VAL A 267 0.21 29.27 4.14
CA VAL A 267 -0.35 27.92 4.26
C VAL A 267 0.73 26.84 4.26
N PHE A 268 0.59 25.87 5.17
CA PHE A 268 1.34 24.61 5.18
C PHE A 268 0.42 23.45 4.77
N VAL A 269 0.89 22.57 3.88
CA VAL A 269 0.17 21.33 3.51
C VAL A 269 1.11 20.14 3.42
N SER A 270 0.60 18.96 3.79
CA SER A 270 1.31 17.69 3.60
C SER A 270 0.31 16.56 3.40
N VAL A 271 0.52 15.72 2.38
CA VAL A 271 -0.36 14.60 2.04
C VAL A 271 0.48 13.33 1.88
N GLY A 272 0.18 12.28 2.64
CA GLY A 272 0.85 10.97 2.51
C GLY A 272 2.30 10.92 2.99
N MET A 273 2.78 11.96 3.70
CA MET A 273 4.15 12.03 4.22
C MET A 273 4.26 11.56 5.68
N LEU A 274 3.21 11.74 6.48
CA LEU A 274 3.23 11.47 7.93
C LEU A 274 3.55 10.00 8.25
N GLU A 275 3.10 9.09 7.39
CA GLU A 275 3.33 7.66 7.42
C GLU A 275 4.83 7.32 7.34
N HIS A 276 5.62 8.16 6.68
CA HIS A 276 7.06 8.00 6.51
C HIS A 276 7.89 8.74 7.58
N VAL A 277 7.32 9.74 8.27
CA VAL A 277 7.99 10.46 9.36
C VAL A 277 8.31 9.53 10.52
N GLY A 278 7.38 8.64 10.87
CA GLY A 278 7.51 7.77 12.02
C GLY A 278 7.24 8.48 13.35
N THR A 279 6.71 7.74 14.33
CA THR A 279 6.13 8.32 15.56
C THR A 279 7.11 9.11 16.43
N ARG A 280 8.42 8.89 16.31
CA ARG A 280 9.44 9.62 17.07
C ARG A 280 9.63 11.05 16.58
N ASP A 281 9.37 11.31 15.29
CA ASP A 281 9.67 12.59 14.65
C ASP A 281 8.41 13.47 14.46
N TYR A 282 7.26 13.06 14.99
CA TYR A 282 6.02 13.87 14.94
C TYR A 282 6.16 15.23 15.62
N ARG A 283 6.95 15.30 16.71
CA ARG A 283 7.24 16.57 17.37
C ARG A 283 8.04 17.50 16.45
N THR A 284 9.02 16.95 15.73
CA THR A 284 9.84 17.69 14.77
C THR A 284 8.97 18.24 13.64
N LEU A 285 8.05 17.44 13.08
CA LEU A 285 7.08 17.93 12.08
C LEU A 285 6.25 19.09 12.64
N GLY A 286 5.71 18.96 13.86
CA GLY A 286 4.96 20.04 14.50
C GLY A 286 5.79 21.30 14.76
N GLN A 287 7.11 21.19 14.93
CA GLN A 287 8.01 22.34 15.06
C GLN A 287 8.25 23.01 13.70
N VAL A 288 8.40 22.23 12.62
CA VAL A 288 8.51 22.76 11.25
C VAL A 288 7.27 23.59 10.89
N VAL A 289 6.07 23.10 11.21
CA VAL A 289 4.81 23.81 10.91
C VAL A 289 4.67 25.12 11.70
N LYS A 290 5.30 25.22 12.88
CA LYS A 290 5.21 26.41 13.75
C LYS A 290 6.27 27.46 13.49
N ARG A 291 7.33 27.08 12.78
CA ARG A 291 8.48 27.95 12.53
C ARG A 291 8.13 28.95 11.44
#